data_AF-A0A961MA45-F1
#
_entry.id   AF-A0A961MA45-F1
#
_cell.length_a   1.000
_cell.length_b   1.000
_cell.length_c   1.000
_cell.angle_alpha   90.00
_cell.angle_beta   90.00
_cell.angle_gamma   90.00
#
_symmetry.space_group_name_H-M   'P 1'
#
loop_
_entity.id
_entity.type
_entity.pdbx_description
1 polymer ?
#
loop_
_entity_poly.entity_id
_entity_poly.type
_entity_poly.pdbx_seq_one_letter_code
_entity_poly.pdbx_strand_id
1 'polypeptide(L)' 'ITSMNHGFTVDSQTLPAGVLETHVSLFDGSNCGIRMADKPVFSVQYHPEASPGPQDSYYLFERFAAAMAARKAA' A
#
# COMPACT_ATOMS: atom_id res chain seq x y z
N ILE A 1 9.60 -8.29 -3.87
CA ILE A 1 10.24 -8.30 -2.53
C ILE A 1 10.29 -6.85 -2.03
N THR A 2 10.24 -6.59 -0.73
CA THR A 2 10.11 -5.22 -0.18
C THR A 2 11.02 -4.97 1.02
N SER A 3 11.27 -3.71 1.35
CA SER A 3 11.93 -3.28 2.59
C SER A 3 10.90 -2.99 3.67
N MET A 4 11.11 -3.52 4.88
CA MET A 4 10.19 -3.42 6.01
C MET A 4 10.91 -2.83 7.23
N ASN A 5 10.30 -1.85 7.90
CA ASN A 5 10.78 -1.33 9.19
C ASN A 5 9.63 -0.76 10.02
N HIS A 6 8.82 -1.65 10.61
CA HIS A 6 7.70 -1.27 11.47
C HIS A 6 7.55 -2.29 12.62
N GLY A 7 7.03 -1.83 13.77
CA GLY A 7 6.78 -2.65 14.96
C GLY A 7 5.29 -2.89 15.27
N PHE A 8 4.41 -2.30 14.46
CA PHE A 8 2.95 -2.42 14.55
C PHE A 8 2.39 -2.74 13.18
N THR A 9 1.23 -3.40 13.13
CA THR A 9 0.50 -3.69 11.89
C THR A 9 -0.96 -3.32 12.06
N VAL A 10 -1.62 -3.02 10.95
CA VAL A 10 -3.08 -2.93 10.89
C VAL A 10 -3.65 -4.34 10.97
N ASP A 11 -4.70 -4.53 11.79
CA ASP A 11 -5.44 -5.79 11.85
C ASP A 11 -6.47 -5.85 10.71
N SER A 12 -6.24 -6.75 9.76
CA SER A 12 -7.08 -6.91 8.56
C SER A 12 -8.50 -7.38 8.87
N GLN A 13 -8.73 -8.01 10.03
CA GLN A 13 -10.05 -8.45 10.47
C GLN A 13 -10.92 -7.29 10.96
N THR A 14 -10.31 -6.14 11.22
CA THR A 14 -10.98 -4.95 11.77
C THR A 14 -11.20 -3.84 10.74
N LEU A 15 -10.93 -4.11 9.46
CA LEU A 15 -11.09 -3.10 8.42
C LEU A 15 -12.56 -2.65 8.32
N PRO A 16 -12.82 -1.33 8.31
CA PRO A 16 -14.17 -0.83 8.17
C PRO A 16 -14.71 -1.11 6.77
N ALA A 17 -16.04 -1.09 6.63
CA ALA A 17 -16.71 -1.22 5.34
C ALA A 17 -16.14 -0.20 4.33
N GLY A 18 -15.82 -0.68 3.13
CA GLY A 18 -15.22 0.15 2.06
C GLY A 18 -13.70 0.28 2.13
N VAL A 19 -13.02 -0.33 3.11
CA VAL A 19 -11.56 -0.48 3.14
C VAL A 19 -11.20 -1.93 2.87
N LEU A 20 -10.33 -2.15 1.89
CA LEU A 20 -9.95 -3.47 1.40
C LEU A 20 -8.45 -3.69 1.61
N GLU A 21 -8.08 -4.87 2.10
CA GLU A 21 -6.71 -5.35 2.09
C GLU A 21 -6.22 -5.54 0.64
N THR A 22 -4.96 -5.21 0.40
CA THR A 22 -4.36 -5.25 -0.94
C THR A 22 -3.08 -6.06 -1.02
N HIS A 23 -2.33 -6.12 0.07
CA HIS A 23 -1.07 -6.86 0.15
C HIS A 23 -1.05 -7.59 1.48
N VAL A 24 -0.54 -8.82 1.45
CA VAL A 24 -0.38 -9.67 2.62
C VAL A 24 1.07 -10.14 2.65
N SER A 25 1.69 -10.10 3.82
CA SER A 25 3.03 -10.63 4.04
C SER A 25 3.03 -12.14 3.81
N LEU A 26 3.89 -12.61 2.91
CA LEU A 26 4.09 -14.04 2.70
C LEU A 26 4.91 -14.71 3.83
N PHE A 27 5.50 -13.93 4.73
CA PHE A 27 6.27 -14.47 5.85
C PHE A 27 5.40 -14.85 7.05
N ASP A 28 4.35 -14.08 7.32
CA ASP A 28 3.54 -14.22 8.54
C ASP A 28 2.04 -13.95 8.37
N GLY A 29 1.59 -13.58 7.16
CA GLY A 29 0.17 -13.29 6.89
C GLY A 29 -0.30 -11.91 7.38
N SER A 30 0.59 -11.05 7.88
CA SER A 30 0.23 -9.70 8.33
C SER A 30 -0.17 -8.78 7.15
N ASN A 31 -1.03 -7.80 7.45
CA ASN A 31 -1.48 -6.82 6.45
C ASN A 31 -0.32 -5.94 5.99
N CYS A 32 -0.14 -5.82 4.68
CA CYS A 32 0.92 -5.02 4.06
C CYS A 32 0.41 -3.84 3.23
N GLY A 33 -0.90 -3.60 3.19
CA GLY A 33 -1.46 -2.47 2.46
C GLY A 33 -2.97 -2.52 2.34
N ILE A 34 -3.56 -1.35 2.24
CA ILE A 34 -5.01 -1.15 2.17
C ILE A 34 -5.37 -0.14 1.08
N ARG A 35 -6.63 -0.21 0.61
CA ARG A 35 -7.21 0.80 -0.27
C ARG A 35 -8.68 1.06 0.07
N MET A 36 -9.16 2.23 -0.30
CA MET A 36 -10.59 2.50 -0.35
C MET A 36 -11.21 1.80 -1.58
N ALA A 37 -12.44 1.33 -1.46
CA ALA A 37 -13.19 0.72 -2.56
C ALA A 37 -13.51 1.73 -3.66
N ASP A 38 -13.97 2.92 -3.26
CA ASP A 38 -14.61 3.89 -4.17
C ASP A 38 -13.81 5.19 -4.35
N LYS A 39 -12.62 5.27 -3.75
CA LYS A 39 -11.76 6.47 -3.82
C LYS A 39 -10.34 6.09 -4.21
N PRO A 40 -9.60 6.94 -4.93
CA PRO A 40 -8.20 6.70 -5.30
C PRO A 40 -7.27 6.94 -4.10
N VAL A 41 -7.51 6.25 -2.99
CA VAL A 41 -6.78 6.35 -1.73
C VAL A 41 -6.27 4.96 -1.37
N PHE A 42 -4.97 4.85 -1.15
CA PHE A 42 -4.31 3.61 -0.75
C PHE A 42 -3.11 3.89 0.15
N SER A 43 -2.66 2.88 0.87
CA SER A 43 -1.39 2.88 1.60
C SER A 43 -0.75 1.49 1.56
N VAL A 44 0.54 1.45 1.88
CA VAL A 44 1.32 0.21 2.05
C VAL A 44 2.08 0.27 3.37
N GLN A 45 2.37 -0.90 3.94
CA GLN A 45 3.06 -1.02 5.23
C GLN A 45 4.59 -1.04 5.07
N TYR A 46 5.08 -1.44 3.90
CA TYR A 46 6.50 -1.46 3.53
C TYR A 46 6.97 -0.11 2.99
N HIS A 47 8.28 0.01 2.80
CA HIS A 47 8.96 1.18 2.23
C HIS A 47 9.11 1.04 0.71
N PRO A 48 8.23 1.63 -0.12
CA PRO A 48 8.32 1.54 -1.57
C PRO A 48 9.50 2.31 -2.19
N GLU A 49 10.01 3.31 -1.46
CA GLU A 49 11.22 4.05 -1.79
C GLU A 49 12.50 3.22 -1.59
N ALA A 50 12.40 2.13 -0.81
CA ALA A 50 13.51 1.32 -0.36
C ALA A 50 14.60 2.17 0.35
N SER A 51 15.88 1.98 -0.02
CA SER A 51 17.05 2.68 0.54
C SER A 51 17.30 2.44 2.05
N PRO A 52 17.84 1.26 2.43
CA PRO A 52 18.30 0.18 1.57
C PRO A 52 17.18 -0.78 1.13
N GLY A 53 17.49 -1.62 0.13
CA GLY A 53 16.68 -2.76 -0.29
C GLY A 53 16.14 -2.67 -1.73
N PRO A 54 15.26 -3.61 -2.13
CA PRO A 54 14.83 -3.79 -3.52
C PRO A 54 13.81 -2.72 -3.97
N GLN A 55 13.84 -2.37 -5.25
CA GLN A 55 12.95 -1.35 -5.86
C GLN A 55 11.68 -1.94 -6.49
N ASP A 56 11.36 -3.22 -6.25
CA ASP A 56 10.25 -3.94 -6.88
C ASP A 56 8.87 -3.27 -6.69
N SER A 57 8.73 -2.41 -5.68
CA SER A 57 7.47 -1.74 -5.35
C SER A 57 7.38 -0.27 -5.79
N TYR A 58 8.33 0.19 -6.63
CA TYR A 58 8.36 1.57 -7.14
C TYR A 58 7.10 1.96 -7.94
N TYR A 59 6.41 0.99 -8.56
CA TYR A 59 5.16 1.20 -9.31
C TYR A 59 4.06 1.91 -8.49
N LEU A 60 4.14 1.87 -7.15
CA LEU A 60 3.20 2.57 -6.28
C LEU A 60 3.30 4.09 -6.43
N PHE A 61 4.50 4.62 -6.68
CA PHE A 61 4.69 6.05 -6.98
C PHE A 61 4.09 6.42 -8.34
N GLU A 62 4.27 5.56 -9.35
CA GLU A 62 3.65 5.75 -10.67
C GLU A 62 2.13 5.74 -10.57
N ARG A 63 1.57 4.80 -9.81
CA ARG A 63 0.13 4.72 -9.54
C ARG A 63 -0.39 5.97 -8.83
N PHE A 64 0.35 6.48 -7.86
CA PHE A 64 0.00 7.72 -7.16
C PHE A 64 0.02 8.93 -8.09
N ALA A 65 1.09 9.09 -8.88
CA ALA A 65 1.21 10.18 -9.85
C ALA A 65 0.10 10.12 -10.91
N ALA A 66 -0.25 8.93 -11.40
CA ALA A 66 -1.36 8.74 -12.33
C ALA A 66 -2.70 9.15 -11.71
N ALA A 67 -2.96 8.81 -10.44
CA ALA A 67 -4.18 9.23 -9.74
C ALA A 67 -4.26 10.76 -9.59
N MET A 68 -3.14 11.44 -9.31
CA MET A 68 -3.07 12.90 -9.27
C MET A 68 -3.36 13.53 -10.64
N ALA A 69 -2.78 12.98 -11.71
CA ALA A 69 -3.00 13.45 -13.07
C ALA A 69 -4.47 13.30 -13.49
N ALA A 70 -5.08 12.13 -13.21
CA ALA A 70 -6.49 11.89 -13.49
C ALA A 70 -7.40 12.86 -12.73
N ARG A 71 -7.10 13.14 -11.45
CA ARG A 71 -7.87 14.09 -10.63
C ARG A 71 -7.80 15.53 -11.14
N LYS A 72 -6.71 15.92 -11.79
CA LYS A 72 -6.53 17.25 -12.41
C LYS A 72 -7.29 17.40 -13.72
N ALA A 73 -7.52 16.30 -14.45
CA ALA A 73 -8.22 16.29 -15.73
C ALA A 73 -9.75 16.25 -15.59
N ALA A 74 -10.26 15.91 -14.40
CA ALA A 74 -11.68 15.90 -14.04
C ALA A 74 -12.14 17.23 -13.43
#